data_AF-A0A832NCW1-F1
#
_entry.id   AF-A0A832NCW1-F1
#
_cell.length_a   1.000
_cell.length_b   1.000
_cell.length_c   1.000
_cell.angle_alpha   90.00
_cell.angle_beta   90.00
_cell.angle_gamma   90.00
#
_symmetry.space_group_name_H-M   'P 1'
#
loop_
_entity.id
_entity.type
_entity.pdbx_description
1 polymer ?
#
loop_
_entity_poly.entity_id
_entity_poly.type
_entity_poly.pdbx_seq_one_letter_code
_entity_poly.pdbx_strand_id
1 'polypeptide(L)'
;MNDGAINARLRELYSRYIEVLEGGDAEEALEVGVEILEELLLLTRKHVLESIANPAVKEVAIGVLLHYERELSFVRGAREALRSTPPLYAAAAAEKALETLSSCINGLFNFAVGALLVLADVFSCISLQQLS
;
A
#
# COMPACT_ATOMS: atom_id res chain seq x y z
N MET A 1 15.56 -5.48 9.07
CA MET A 1 14.41 -5.05 9.90
C MET A 1 13.59 -6.28 10.23
N ASN A 2 13.22 -6.49 11.50
CA ASN A 2 12.40 -7.64 11.94
C ASN A 2 10.93 -7.40 11.56
N ASP A 3 10.19 -8.43 11.12
CA ASP A 3 8.79 -8.33 10.68
C ASP A 3 7.86 -7.75 11.75
N GLY A 4 8.17 -8.00 13.04
CA GLY A 4 7.46 -7.39 14.17
C GLY A 4 7.58 -5.87 14.26
N ALA A 5 8.72 -5.31 13.84
CA ALA A 5 8.94 -3.85 13.83
C ALA A 5 8.19 -3.18 12.67
N ILE A 6 8.12 -3.84 11.50
CA ILE A 6 7.37 -3.32 10.36
C ILE A 6 5.87 -3.29 10.68
N ASN A 7 5.33 -4.36 11.28
CA ASN A 7 3.93 -4.41 11.68
C ASN A 7 3.57 -3.36 12.73
N ALA A 8 4.45 -3.10 13.70
CA ALA A 8 4.25 -2.04 14.68
C ALA A 8 4.22 -0.66 14.00
N ARG A 9 5.17 -0.39 13.10
CA ARG A 9 5.22 0.86 12.34
C ARG A 9 4.00 1.04 11.45
N LEU A 10 3.55 0.00 10.75
CA LEU A 10 2.37 0.11 9.89
C LEU A 10 1.12 0.45 10.70
N ARG A 11 0.94 -0.17 11.88
CA ARG A 11 -0.16 0.18 12.79
C ARG A 11 -0.12 1.63 13.24
N GLU A 12 1.06 2.10 13.64
CA GLU A 12 1.26 3.50 14.04
C GLU A 12 0.93 4.47 12.90
N LEU A 13 1.39 4.17 11.68
CA LEU A 13 1.07 4.96 10.49
C LEU A 13 -0.43 5.02 10.21
N TYR A 14 -1.14 3.89 10.29
CA TYR A 14 -2.59 3.87 10.10
C TYR A 14 -3.34 4.65 11.19
N SER A 15 -2.92 4.53 12.45
CA SER A 15 -3.49 5.33 13.54
C SER A 15 -3.32 6.82 13.29
N ARG A 16 -2.10 7.25 12.97
CA ARG A 16 -1.81 8.66 12.64
C ARG A 16 -2.60 9.12 11.41
N TYR A 17 -2.72 8.27 10.39
CA TYR A 17 -3.46 8.62 9.17
C TYR A 17 -4.93 8.92 9.48
N ILE A 18 -5.57 8.11 10.32
CA ILE A 18 -6.96 8.34 10.75
C ILE A 18 -7.07 9.66 11.52
N GLU A 19 -6.19 9.90 12.49
CA GLU A 19 -6.19 11.14 13.28
C GLU A 19 -6.05 12.39 12.40
N VAL A 20 -5.14 12.35 11.42
CA VAL A 20 -4.91 13.46 10.50
C VAL A 20 -6.08 13.68 9.55
N LEU A 21 -6.69 12.59 9.05
CA LEU A 21 -7.90 12.65 8.22
C LEU A 21 -9.06 13.30 8.99
N GLU A 22 -9.26 12.94 10.26
CA GLU A 22 -10.29 13.53 11.12
C GLU A 22 -10.00 15.01 11.44
N GLY A 23 -8.72 15.38 11.54
CA GLY A 23 -8.26 16.76 11.72
C GLY A 23 -8.45 17.66 10.48
N GLY A 24 -8.65 17.07 9.30
CA GLY A 24 -8.86 17.80 8.04
C GLY A 24 -7.60 18.40 7.42
N ASP A 25 -6.42 18.00 7.89
CA ASP A 25 -5.15 18.41 7.28
C ASP A 25 -4.82 17.52 6.08
N ALA A 26 -5.25 17.97 4.89
CA ALA A 26 -5.06 17.21 3.66
C ALA A 26 -3.57 17.06 3.27
N GLU A 27 -2.70 18.01 3.62
CA GLU A 27 -1.27 17.92 3.29
C GLU A 27 -0.59 16.87 4.16
N GLU A 28 -0.82 16.91 5.47
CA GLU A 28 -0.29 15.89 6.38
C GLU A 28 -0.89 14.51 6.07
N ALA A 29 -2.19 14.43 5.71
CA ALA A 29 -2.82 13.17 5.34
C ALA A 29 -2.13 12.55 4.11
N LEU A 30 -1.84 13.37 3.10
CA LEU A 30 -1.08 12.93 1.92
C LEU A 30 0.32 12.45 2.28
N GLU A 31 0.99 13.08 3.24
CA GLU A 31 2.31 12.65 3.70
C GLU A 31 2.26 11.28 4.38
N VAL A 32 1.39 11.11 5.36
CA VAL A 32 1.25 9.84 6.11
C VAL A 32 0.75 8.72 5.19
N GLY A 33 -0.22 8.99 4.31
CA GLY A 33 -0.72 7.99 3.37
C GLY A 33 0.34 7.52 2.37
N VAL A 34 1.24 8.41 1.94
CA VAL A 34 2.37 8.05 1.08
C VAL A 34 3.30 7.06 1.79
N GLU A 35 3.61 7.30 3.06
CA GLU A 35 4.40 6.36 3.86
C GLU A 35 3.71 4.99 4.01
N ILE A 36 2.40 4.97 4.23
CA ILE A 36 1.64 3.70 4.31
C ILE A 36 1.75 2.92 3.00
N LEU A 37 1.53 3.57 1.85
CA LEU A 37 1.55 2.90 0.56
C LEU A 37 2.95 2.36 0.23
N GLU A 38 4.00 3.08 0.60
CA GLU A 38 5.40 2.64 0.47
C GLU A 38 5.69 1.38 1.30
N GLU A 39 5.27 1.37 2.57
CA GLU A 39 5.45 0.20 3.44
C GLU A 39 4.65 -1.00 2.95
N LEU A 40 3.42 -0.78 2.47
CA LEU A 40 2.60 -1.85 1.87
C LEU A 40 3.26 -2.42 0.61
N LEU A 41 3.80 -1.59 -0.27
CA LEU A 41 4.54 -2.04 -1.46
C LEU A 41 5.74 -2.90 -1.07
N LEU A 42 6.51 -2.46 -0.08
CA LEU A 42 7.67 -3.20 0.44
C LEU A 42 7.25 -4.57 1.01
N LEU A 43 6.25 -4.58 1.89
CA LEU A 43 5.73 -5.80 2.52
C LEU A 43 5.15 -6.77 1.49
N THR A 44 4.37 -6.26 0.54
CA THR A 44 3.76 -7.10 -0.49
C THR A 44 4.83 -7.71 -1.39
N ARG A 45 5.86 -6.94 -1.77
CA ARG A 45 7.00 -7.47 -2.51
C ARG A 45 7.70 -8.59 -1.74
N LYS A 46 8.00 -8.36 -0.47
CA LYS A 46 8.72 -9.31 0.38
C LYS A 46 7.92 -10.58 0.66
N HIS A 47 6.65 -10.47 1.06
CA HIS A 47 5.89 -11.61 1.56
C HIS A 47 5.00 -12.28 0.51
N VAL A 48 4.51 -11.53 -0.48
CA VAL A 48 3.68 -12.09 -1.56
C VAL A 48 4.57 -12.46 -2.74
N LEU A 49 5.33 -11.51 -3.29
CA LEU A 49 6.05 -11.74 -4.55
C LEU A 49 7.14 -12.81 -4.43
N GLU A 50 7.88 -12.84 -3.32
CA GLU A 50 8.93 -13.84 -3.09
C GLU A 50 8.36 -15.24 -2.86
N SER A 51 7.12 -15.33 -2.37
CA SER A 51 6.42 -16.60 -2.10
C SER A 51 5.82 -17.25 -3.36
N ILE A 52 5.72 -16.51 -4.47
CA ILE A 52 5.17 -17.03 -5.73
C ILE A 52 6.27 -17.73 -6.55
N ALA A 53 6.16 -19.05 -6.67
CA ALA A 53 7.09 -19.86 -7.47
C ALA A 53 6.79 -19.87 -8.97
N ASN A 54 5.51 -19.80 -9.36
CA ASN A 54 5.11 -19.83 -10.77
C ASN A 54 5.47 -18.50 -11.47
N PRO A 55 6.33 -18.49 -12.50
CA PRO A 55 6.77 -17.26 -13.15
C PRO A 55 5.64 -16.43 -13.77
N ALA A 56 4.64 -17.07 -14.38
CA ALA A 56 3.53 -16.37 -15.00
C ALA A 56 2.64 -15.66 -13.96
N VAL A 57 2.38 -16.33 -12.82
CA VAL A 57 1.66 -15.71 -11.69
C VAL A 57 2.48 -14.57 -11.08
N LYS A 58 3.81 -14.75 -11.01
CA LYS A 58 4.72 -13.72 -10.50
C LYS A 58 4.71 -12.48 -11.38
N GLU A 59 4.71 -12.61 -12.71
CA GLU A 59 4.61 -11.49 -13.63
C GLU A 59 3.30 -10.70 -13.46
N VAL A 60 2.17 -11.41 -13.28
CA VAL A 60 0.89 -10.74 -12.99
C VAL A 60 0.96 -9.94 -11.69
N ALA A 61 1.51 -10.53 -10.63
CA ALA A 61 1.68 -9.85 -9.35
C ALA A 61 2.63 -8.64 -9.45
N ILE A 62 3.70 -8.73 -10.24
CA ILE A 62 4.58 -7.58 -10.56
C ILE A 62 3.77 -6.48 -11.26
N GLY A 63 2.92 -6.83 -12.23
CA GLY A 63 2.05 -5.89 -12.92
C GLY A 63 1.14 -5.12 -11.97
N VAL A 64 0.58 -5.79 -10.96
CA VAL A 64 -0.24 -5.17 -9.90
C VAL A 64 0.61 -4.19 -9.08
N LEU A 65 1.80 -4.59 -8.61
CA LEU A 65 2.67 -3.68 -7.84
C LEU A 65 3.11 -2.46 -8.67
N LEU A 66 3.44 -2.66 -9.95
CA LEU A 66 3.82 -1.58 -10.87
C LEU A 66 2.68 -0.57 -11.10
N HIS A 67 1.42 -0.98 -10.96
CA HIS A 67 0.30 -0.05 -11.01
C HIS A 67 0.32 0.86 -9.77
N TYR A 68 0.42 0.29 -8.57
CA TYR A 68 0.48 1.07 -7.32
C TYR A 68 1.73 1.95 -7.21
N GLU A 69 2.88 1.53 -7.74
CA GLU A 69 4.09 2.36 -7.82
C GLU A 69 3.90 3.58 -8.73
N ARG A 70 3.15 3.43 -9.83
CA ARG A 70 2.80 4.53 -10.73
C ARG A 70 1.83 5.51 -10.06
N GLU A 71 0.81 5.01 -9.38
CA GLU A 71 -0.12 5.84 -8.62
C GLU A 71 0.60 6.59 -7.48
N LEU A 72 1.51 5.92 -6.76
CA LEU A 72 2.34 6.57 -5.75
C LEU A 72 3.19 7.71 -6.34
N SER A 73 3.77 7.49 -7.52
CA SER A 73 4.54 8.50 -8.23
C SER A 73 3.67 9.71 -8.63
N PHE A 74 2.44 9.45 -9.08
CA PHE A 74 1.45 10.50 -9.35
C PHE A 74 1.11 11.29 -8.09
N VAL A 75 0.79 10.63 -6.98
CA VAL A 75 0.44 11.29 -5.71
C VAL A 75 1.60 12.14 -5.18
N ARG A 76 2.85 11.63 -5.24
CA ARG A 76 4.05 12.40 -4.87
C ARG A 76 4.22 13.65 -5.75
N GLY A 77 4.01 13.52 -7.05
CA GLY A 77 4.05 14.65 -7.98
C GLY A 77 2.96 15.67 -7.71
N ALA A 78 1.73 15.21 -7.43
CA ALA A 78 0.62 16.07 -7.04
C ALA A 78 0.93 16.84 -5.74
N ARG A 79 1.47 16.15 -4.72
CA ARG A 79 1.91 16.77 -3.47
C ARG A 79 2.96 17.85 -3.67
N GLU A 80 3.97 17.59 -4.50
CA GLU A 80 5.00 18.59 -4.78
C GLU A 80 4.42 19.81 -5.52
N ALA A 81 3.51 19.59 -6.47
CA ALA A 81 2.82 20.68 -7.16
C ALA A 81 1.97 21.52 -6.19
N LEU A 82 1.29 20.89 -5.23
CA LEU A 82 0.46 21.56 -4.23
C LEU A 82 1.25 22.57 -3.38
N ARG A 83 2.49 22.23 -3.00
CA ARG A 83 3.38 23.14 -2.24
C ARG A 83 3.72 24.42 -2.99
N SER A 84 3.68 24.39 -4.31
CA SER A 84 3.95 25.54 -5.18
C SER A 84 2.68 26.26 -5.66
N THR A 85 1.50 25.74 -5.33
CA THR A 85 0.20 26.23 -5.84
C THR A 85 -0.44 27.19 -4.83
N PRO A 86 -1.04 28.31 -5.28
CA PRO A 86 -1.80 29.19 -4.39
C PRO A 86 -2.91 28.44 -3.63
N PRO A 87 -3.13 28.69 -2.32
CA PRO A 87 -4.05 27.92 -1.48
C PRO A 87 -5.47 27.76 -2.04
N LEU A 88 -5.96 28.78 -2.76
CA LEU A 88 -7.29 28.80 -3.38
C LEU A 88 -7.52 27.68 -4.40
N TYR A 89 -6.45 27.17 -5.03
CA TYR A 89 -6.49 26.10 -6.03
C TYR A 89 -5.92 24.77 -5.53
N ALA A 90 -5.26 24.79 -4.36
CA ALA A 90 -4.61 23.61 -3.78
C ALA A 90 -5.61 22.62 -3.18
N ALA A 91 -6.71 23.10 -2.59
CA ALA A 91 -7.65 22.24 -1.86
C ALA A 91 -8.26 21.11 -2.70
N ALA A 92 -8.81 21.42 -3.88
CA ALA A 92 -9.45 20.43 -4.74
C ALA A 92 -8.45 19.39 -5.29
N ALA A 93 -7.21 19.81 -5.58
CA ALA A 93 -6.16 18.91 -6.03
C ALA A 93 -5.64 18.02 -4.89
N ALA A 94 -5.55 18.55 -3.66
CA ALA A 94 -5.20 17.78 -2.47
C ALA A 94 -6.25 16.72 -2.17
N GLU A 95 -7.53 17.08 -2.20
CA GLU A 95 -8.65 16.16 -2.01
C GLU A 95 -8.62 15.03 -3.05
N LYS A 96 -8.39 15.37 -4.33
CA LYS A 96 -8.31 14.34 -5.37
C LYS A 96 -7.11 13.41 -5.19
N ALA A 97 -5.95 13.95 -4.84
CA ALA A 97 -4.76 13.15 -4.57
C ALA A 97 -4.98 12.23 -3.36
N LEU A 98 -5.68 12.71 -2.34
CA LEU A 98 -5.97 11.96 -1.12
C LEU A 98 -6.99 10.84 -1.36
N GLU A 99 -8.00 11.09 -2.22
CA GLU A 99 -8.95 10.07 -2.67
C GLU A 99 -8.22 8.94 -3.42
N THR A 100 -7.36 9.29 -4.39
CA THR A 100 -6.54 8.32 -5.12
C THR A 100 -5.64 7.53 -4.18
N LEU A 101 -4.97 8.21 -3.24
CA LEU A 101 -4.07 7.58 -2.27
C LEU A 101 -4.81 6.61 -1.35
N SER A 102 -5.95 7.02 -0.80
CA SER A 102 -6.80 6.17 0.04
C SER A 102 -7.29 4.93 -0.70
N SER A 103 -7.69 5.09 -1.97
CA SER A 103 -8.07 3.97 -2.83
C SER A 103 -6.90 3.00 -3.06
N CYS A 104 -5.70 3.54 -3.30
CA CYS A 104 -4.50 2.74 -3.50
C CYS A 104 -4.10 1.94 -2.25
N ILE A 105 -4.11 2.59 -1.09
CA ILE A 105 -3.81 1.95 0.20
C ILE A 105 -4.76 0.77 0.44
N ASN A 106 -6.07 1.01 0.31
CA ASN A 106 -7.07 -0.03 0.53
C ASN A 106 -6.96 -1.16 -0.50
N GLY A 107 -6.76 -0.81 -1.77
CA GLY A 107 -6.59 -1.79 -2.85
C GLY A 107 -5.38 -2.69 -2.64
N LEU A 108 -4.21 -2.10 -2.36
CA LEU A 108 -2.98 -2.86 -2.17
C LEU A 108 -3.02 -3.70 -0.89
N PHE A 109 -3.59 -3.17 0.20
CA PHE A 109 -3.81 -3.94 1.43
C PHE A 109 -4.68 -5.18 1.15
N ASN A 110 -5.81 -5.00 0.48
CA ASN A 110 -6.72 -6.10 0.15
C ASN A 110 -6.07 -7.13 -0.78
N PHE A 111 -5.28 -6.67 -1.75
CA PHE A 111 -4.49 -7.57 -2.60
C PHE A 111 -3.49 -8.38 -1.77
N ALA A 112 -2.72 -7.74 -0.90
CA ALA A 112 -1.72 -8.40 -0.08
C ALA A 112 -2.34 -9.46 0.83
N VAL A 113 -3.41 -9.12 1.55
CA VAL A 113 -4.11 -10.07 2.43
C VAL A 113 -4.73 -11.21 1.62
N GLY A 114 -5.40 -10.92 0.51
CA GLY A 114 -6.00 -11.94 -0.34
C GLY A 114 -4.96 -12.91 -0.91
N ALA A 115 -3.82 -12.40 -1.37
CA ALA A 115 -2.73 -13.23 -1.87
C ALA A 115 -2.12 -14.10 -0.77
N LEU A 116 -1.88 -13.55 0.43
CA LEU A 116 -1.38 -14.30 1.58
C LEU A 116 -2.34 -15.41 2.01
N LEU A 117 -3.65 -15.15 1.97
CA LEU A 117 -4.67 -16.15 2.31
C LEU A 117 -4.65 -17.33 1.33
N VAL A 118 -4.56 -17.05 0.02
CA VAL A 118 -4.42 -18.10 -1.01
C VAL A 118 -3.12 -18.88 -0.83
N LEU A 119 -2.01 -18.19 -0.55
CA LEU A 119 -0.72 -18.85 -0.30
C LEU A 119 -0.80 -19.77 0.93
N ALA A 120 -1.40 -19.30 2.02
CA ALA A 120 -1.59 -20.08 3.24
C ALA A 120 -2.45 -21.35 3.00
N ASP A 121 -3.51 -21.23 2.19
CA ASP A 121 -4.37 -22.37 1.81
C ASP A 121 -3.58 -23.41 1.01
N VAL A 122 -2.82 -22.97 -0.01
CA VAL A 122 -1.96 -23.85 -0.82
C VAL A 122 -0.92 -24.57 0.05
N PHE A 123 -0.24 -23.86 0.95
CA PHE A 123 0.74 -24.48 1.86
C PHE A 123 0.09 -25.49 2.81
N SER A 124 -1.15 -25.23 3.25
CA SER A 124 -1.89 -26.15 4.11
C SER A 124 -2.26 -27.44 3.37
N CYS A 125 -2.66 -27.35 2.10
CA CYS A 125 -2.91 -28.53 1.25
C CYS A 125 -1.65 -29.39 1.02
N ILE A 126 -0.51 -28.76 0.73
CA ILE A 126 0.77 -29.47 0.54
C ILE A 126 1.19 -30.20 1.82
N SER A 127 1.04 -29.55 2.97
CA SER A 127 1.40 -30.14 4.27
C SER A 127 0.59 -31.40 4.59
N LEU A 128 -0.69 -31.44 4.20
CA LEU A 128 -1.54 -32.62 4.37
C LEU A 128 -1.17 -33.77 3.44
N GLN A 129 -0.75 -33.48 2.20
CA GLN A 129 -0.33 -34.51 1.23
C GLN A 129 1.00 -35.19 1.59
N GLN A 130 1.88 -34.54 2.37
CA GLN A 130 3.12 -35.17 2.83
C GLN A 130 2.93 -36.09 4.05
N LEU A 131 1.77 -36.03 4.70
CA LEU A 131 1.41 -36.86 5.87
C LEU A 131 0.51 -38.06 5.50
N SER A 132 0.08 -38.16 4.24
CA SER A 132 -0.71 -39.27 3.67
C SER A 132 0.14 -40.20 2.82
#